data_AF-A0A9D9UBH2-F1
#
_entry.id   AF-A0A9D9UBH2-F1
#
_cell.length_a   1.000
_cell.length_b   1.000
_cell.length_c   1.000
_cell.angle_alpha   90.00
_cell.angle_beta   90.00
_cell.angle_gamma   90.00
#
_symmetry.space_group_name_H-M   'P 1'
#
loop_
_entity.id
_entity.type
_entity.pdbx_description
1 polymer ?
#
loop_
_entity_poly.entity_id
_entity_poly.type
_entity_poly.pdbx_seq_one_letter_code
_entity_poly.pdbx_strand_id
1 'polypeptide(L)'
;MKKVVVNTNCIGLVFKNRELIRVLNSGIYWMLPWADVKIFDMSKQFPIDINAEVLSLDKDFAAKTILINVADNEMAIVYKDKVYHRLLTPGKYFFWKNDINTYQFKTADLSKIEIGSDIDKKALQNLSGTFVRAYKVESFEKGILFVDGEMKQILDAGTYMYWKNTIDIAVLKTDMRLINMEIPGQEILTKDKAQLRLNFTLQYKVTDIIKALVENKEFEKQLYIIMQLAIREYVGKLTFDELMETKENLSVFVLNDVIAKATELGVEVKSCGLKDIILPGDIREIMNQVLIAEKRAQANIITRREETASTRSLLNTAKLMEDNAMLFKLKEMEYVEKIADKISNITLSGSGQIVDQLKQIFVK
;
A
#
# COMPACT_ATOMS: atom_id res chain seq x y z
N MET A 1 50.26 54.65 31.76
CA MET A 1 50.17 53.25 31.28
C MET A 1 48.86 52.67 31.78
N LYS A 2 48.15 51.89 30.95
CA LYS A 2 46.89 51.23 31.32
C LYS A 2 47.19 49.77 31.66
N LYS A 3 46.72 49.29 32.81
CA LYS A 3 46.79 47.88 33.19
C LYS A 3 45.72 47.11 32.41
N VAL A 4 46.11 46.08 31.68
CA VAL A 4 45.21 45.17 30.97
C VAL A 4 45.39 43.77 31.54
N VAL A 5 44.28 43.14 31.93
CA VAL A 5 44.26 41.77 32.46
C VAL A 5 43.64 40.88 31.39
N VAL A 6 44.40 39.89 30.93
CA VAL A 6 43.93 38.85 30.02
C VAL A 6 43.71 37.59 30.84
N ASN A 7 42.44 37.20 31.00
CA ASN A 7 42.06 36.02 31.77
C ASN A 7 42.49 34.72 31.07
N THR A 8 42.51 33.62 31.82
CA THR A 8 42.71 32.27 31.27
C THR A 8 41.67 31.98 30.18
N ASN A 9 42.09 31.40 29.05
CA ASN A 9 41.26 31.14 27.86
C ASN A 9 40.75 32.41 27.14
N CYS A 10 41.36 33.57 27.42
CA CYS A 10 41.23 34.77 26.62
C CYS A 10 42.56 35.11 25.94
N ILE A 11 42.47 35.83 24.82
CA ILE A 11 43.63 36.34 24.09
C ILE A 11 43.44 37.84 23.85
N GLY A 12 44.50 38.62 24.09
CA GLY A 12 44.50 40.07 23.86
C GLY A 12 45.16 40.40 22.53
N LEU A 13 44.48 41.12 21.65
CA LEU A 13 45.07 41.67 20.43
C LEU A 13 45.35 43.15 20.64
N VAL A 14 46.59 43.56 20.38
CA VAL A 14 47.08 44.93 20.59
C VAL A 14 47.23 45.63 19.26
N PHE A 15 46.48 46.71 19.10
CA PHE A 15 46.44 47.50 17.90
C PHE A 15 47.11 48.87 18.09
N LYS A 16 47.76 49.35 17.04
CA LYS A 16 48.20 50.75 16.89
C LYS A 16 47.84 51.19 15.48
N ASN A 17 47.14 52.31 15.34
CA ASN A 17 46.70 52.81 14.03
C ASN A 17 45.97 51.74 13.17
N ARG A 18 45.19 50.86 13.81
CA ARG A 18 44.47 49.71 13.20
C ARG A 18 45.34 48.53 12.71
N GLU A 19 46.64 48.57 12.92
CA GLU A 19 47.54 47.42 12.66
C GLU A 19 47.78 46.61 13.94
N LEU A 20 47.81 45.29 13.82
CA LEU A 20 48.15 44.38 14.92
C LEU A 20 49.66 44.46 15.17
N ILE A 21 50.03 44.82 16.40
CA ILE A 21 51.44 44.88 16.82
C ILE A 21 51.83 43.67 17.65
N ARG A 22 50.89 43.14 18.46
CA ARG A 22 51.20 42.08 19.41
C ARG A 22 49.98 41.26 19.79
N VAL A 23 50.20 39.97 19.96
CA VAL A 23 49.25 39.03 20.56
C VAL A 23 49.66 38.74 22.01
N LEU A 24 48.72 38.87 22.95
CA LEU A 24 48.91 38.67 24.38
C LEU A 24 48.22 37.38 24.83
N ASN A 25 48.97 36.49 25.47
CA ASN A 25 48.43 35.31 26.16
C ASN A 25 47.82 35.71 27.51
N SER A 26 47.31 34.74 28.29
CA SER A 26 46.80 35.00 29.64
C SER A 26 47.88 35.59 30.55
N GLY A 27 47.57 36.69 31.22
CA GLY A 27 48.52 37.41 32.08
C GLY A 27 48.14 38.85 32.34
N ILE A 28 48.95 39.53 33.13
CA ILE A 28 48.80 40.95 33.45
C ILE A 28 49.82 41.75 32.65
N TYR A 29 49.36 42.68 31.83
CA TYR A 29 50.20 43.50 30.95
C TYR A 29 50.02 44.98 31.24
N TRP A 30 51.12 45.73 31.15
CA TRP A 30 51.13 47.19 31.21
C TRP A 30 51.25 47.74 29.80
N MET A 31 50.24 48.47 29.37
CA MET A 31 50.12 48.96 28.00
C MET A 31 50.31 50.46 27.93
N LEU A 32 50.95 50.91 26.85
CA LEU A 32 51.15 52.34 26.58
C LEU A 32 49.81 53.00 26.21
N PRO A 33 49.61 54.31 26.51
CA PRO A 33 48.32 54.98 26.31
C PRO A 33 47.80 54.98 24.87
N TRP A 34 48.69 54.82 23.88
CA TRP A 34 48.36 54.76 22.46
C TRP A 34 47.89 53.38 21.98
N ALA A 35 48.05 52.33 22.80
CA ALA A 35 47.74 50.96 22.42
C ALA A 35 46.25 50.67 22.67
N ASP A 36 45.52 50.30 21.62
CA ASP A 36 44.15 49.80 21.73
C ASP A 36 44.20 48.28 21.92
N VAL A 37 43.56 47.76 22.97
CA VAL A 37 43.62 46.33 23.31
C VAL A 37 42.24 45.74 23.31
N LYS A 38 42.01 44.77 22.42
CA LYS A 38 40.77 44.00 22.35
C LYS A 38 41.00 42.61 22.90
N ILE A 39 40.17 42.21 23.87
CA ILE A 39 40.24 40.89 24.50
C ILE A 39 39.16 40.02 23.89
N PHE A 40 39.56 38.83 23.44
CA PHE A 40 38.67 37.83 22.86
C PHE A 40 38.63 36.59 23.74
N ASP A 41 37.42 36.08 23.96
CA ASP A 41 37.19 34.78 24.59
C ASP A 41 37.43 33.68 23.55
N MET A 42 38.39 32.79 23.83
CA MET A 42 38.75 31.70 22.92
C MET A 42 37.69 30.58 22.89
N SER A 43 36.68 30.63 23.76
CA SER A 43 35.52 29.73 23.72
C SER A 43 34.54 30.05 22.59
N LYS A 44 34.61 31.28 22.07
CA LYS A 44 33.72 31.79 21.02
C LYS A 44 34.45 31.85 19.68
N GLN A 45 33.70 31.89 18.59
CA GLN A 45 34.28 32.11 17.26
C GLN A 45 34.88 33.52 17.16
N PHE A 46 35.99 33.67 16.42
CA PHE A 46 36.56 34.99 16.16
C PHE A 46 35.57 35.82 15.31
N PRO A 47 35.26 37.06 15.71
CA PRO A 47 34.30 37.87 14.99
C PRO A 47 34.92 38.40 13.68
N ILE A 48 34.15 38.32 12.59
CA ILE A 48 34.56 38.61 11.21
C ILE A 48 34.61 40.13 10.92
N ASP A 49 34.04 40.95 11.81
CA ASP A 49 34.00 42.41 11.71
C ASP A 49 35.39 43.08 11.79
N ILE A 50 36.37 42.36 12.32
CA ILE A 50 37.77 42.75 12.30
C ILE A 50 38.41 42.10 11.09
N ASN A 51 39.14 42.88 10.27
CA ASN A 51 39.74 42.42 9.02
C ASN A 51 40.78 41.30 9.27
N ALA A 52 40.26 40.08 9.42
CA ALA A 52 40.98 38.93 9.91
C ALA A 52 42.02 38.43 8.89
N GLU A 53 41.85 38.79 7.62
CA GLU A 53 42.85 38.56 6.57
C GLU A 53 44.14 39.33 6.85
N VAL A 54 44.02 40.59 7.27
CA VAL A 54 45.17 41.41 7.66
C VAL A 54 45.81 40.86 8.93
N LEU A 55 45.00 40.35 9.87
CA LEU A 55 45.50 39.71 11.08
C LEU A 55 46.22 38.38 10.81
N SER A 56 45.79 37.62 9.82
CA SER A 56 46.44 36.36 9.46
C SER A 56 47.84 36.51 8.86
N LEU A 57 48.23 37.73 8.47
CA LEU A 57 49.60 38.03 8.07
C LEU A 57 50.57 38.01 9.25
N ASP A 58 50.07 38.20 10.47
CA ASP A 58 50.86 38.11 11.70
C ASP A 58 51.05 36.64 12.13
N LYS A 59 52.30 36.26 12.36
CA LYS A 59 52.69 34.88 12.68
C LYS A 59 52.11 34.40 14.02
N ASP A 60 52.02 35.28 15.01
CA ASP A 60 51.54 34.91 16.35
C ASP A 60 50.02 34.70 16.33
N PHE A 61 49.28 35.52 15.57
CA PHE A 61 47.84 35.35 15.37
C PHE A 61 47.53 34.09 14.54
N ALA A 62 48.25 33.86 13.45
CA ALA A 62 48.09 32.66 12.62
C ALA A 62 48.37 31.36 13.40
N ALA A 63 49.36 31.36 14.31
CA ALA A 63 49.65 30.19 15.14
C ALA A 63 48.54 29.85 16.15
N LYS A 64 47.73 30.84 16.53
CA LYS A 64 46.65 30.71 17.52
C LYS A 64 45.26 30.55 16.90
N THR A 65 45.15 30.59 15.58
CA THR A 65 43.88 30.49 14.86
C THR A 65 43.89 29.35 13.84
N ILE A 66 42.71 28.85 13.54
CA ILE A 66 42.43 27.91 12.46
C ILE A 66 41.61 28.69 11.44
N LEU A 67 42.20 28.94 10.27
CA LEU A 67 41.52 29.52 9.13
C LEU A 67 40.84 28.38 8.35
N ILE A 68 39.54 28.52 8.14
CA ILE A 68 38.81 27.71 7.16
C ILE A 68 38.21 28.63 6.10
N ASN A 69 38.55 28.35 4.85
CA ASN A 69 38.00 29.01 3.69
C ASN A 69 37.01 28.05 3.03
N VAL A 70 35.74 28.41 3.02
CA VAL A 70 34.67 27.62 2.39
C VAL A 70 34.36 28.27 1.06
N ALA A 71 34.61 27.57 -0.04
CA ALA A 71 34.34 28.08 -1.39
C ALA A 71 32.83 28.18 -1.66
N ASP A 72 32.44 28.90 -2.71
CA ASP A 72 31.03 29.12 -3.09
C ASP A 72 30.23 27.82 -3.31
N ASN A 73 30.89 26.76 -3.79
CA ASN A 73 30.30 25.45 -4.04
C ASN A 73 30.57 24.44 -2.92
N GLU A 74 31.01 24.91 -1.75
CA GLU A 74 31.33 24.03 -0.62
C GLU A 74 30.53 24.42 0.62
N MET A 75 30.38 23.45 1.51
CA MET A 75 29.94 23.67 2.88
C MET A 75 30.93 23.00 3.83
N ALA A 76 31.15 23.59 5.00
CA ALA A 76 31.96 22.96 6.04
C ALA A 76 31.12 22.61 7.26
N ILE A 77 31.12 21.33 7.64
CA ILE A 77 30.53 20.86 8.89
C ILE A 77 31.58 20.97 9.99
N VAL A 78 31.24 21.73 11.03
CA VAL A 78 32.10 21.93 12.20
C VAL A 78 31.71 20.93 13.28
N TYR A 79 32.66 20.10 13.66
CA TYR A 79 32.59 19.26 14.84
C TYR A 79 33.40 19.91 15.95
N LYS A 80 32.81 20.00 17.15
CA LYS A 80 33.48 20.43 18.36
C LYS A 80 33.47 19.24 19.33
N ASP A 81 34.64 18.79 19.75
CA ASP A 81 34.79 17.65 20.67
C ASP A 81 34.06 16.39 20.16
N LYS A 82 34.16 16.14 18.84
CA LYS A 82 33.49 15.06 18.08
C LYS A 82 31.96 15.14 18.01
N VAL A 83 31.35 16.20 18.51
CA VAL A 83 29.91 16.45 18.40
C VAL A 83 29.65 17.49 17.31
N TYR A 84 28.58 17.30 16.53
CA TYR A 84 28.13 18.31 15.57
C TYR A 84 27.89 19.65 16.29
N HIS A 85 28.53 20.71 15.81
CA HIS A 85 28.38 22.05 16.37
C HIS A 85 27.56 22.96 15.47
N ARG A 86 27.97 23.13 14.20
CA ARG A 86 27.28 23.97 13.21
C ARG A 86 27.74 23.69 11.78
N LEU A 87 26.98 24.19 10.81
CA LEU A 87 27.39 24.30 9.40
C LEU A 87 27.95 25.70 9.10
N LEU A 88 28.91 25.77 8.20
CA LEU A 88 29.43 26.99 7.60
C LEU A 88 29.06 27.02 6.11
N THR A 89 28.53 28.16 5.68
CA THR A 89 28.25 28.51 4.28
C THR A 89 29.52 29.07 3.62
N PRO A 90 29.51 29.40 2.32
CA PRO A 90 30.66 30.04 1.67
C PRO A 90 31.13 31.29 2.41
N GLY A 91 32.45 31.41 2.58
CA GLY A 91 33.09 32.48 3.33
C GLY A 91 34.34 32.05 4.09
N LYS A 92 35.01 33.03 4.68
CA LYS A 92 36.20 32.83 5.51
C LYS A 92 35.84 32.88 6.98
N TYR A 93 36.26 31.86 7.73
CA TYR A 93 35.99 31.76 9.16
C TYR A 93 37.28 31.50 9.92
N PHE A 94 37.37 32.12 11.10
CA PHE A 94 38.51 31.99 12.01
C PHE A 94 38.03 31.38 13.32
N PHE A 95 38.64 30.27 13.70
CA PHE A 95 38.42 29.59 14.98
C PHE A 95 39.68 29.68 15.83
N TRP A 96 39.53 29.80 17.15
CA TRP A 96 40.69 29.78 18.04
C TRP A 96 41.21 28.36 18.21
N LYS A 97 42.54 28.21 18.17
CA LYS A 97 43.22 26.97 18.55
C LYS A 97 43.51 27.03 20.05
N ASN A 98 42.82 26.18 20.82
CA ASN A 98 43.08 26.01 22.25
C ASN A 98 43.02 24.53 22.64
N ASP A 99 43.51 24.22 23.83
CA ASP A 99 43.53 22.84 24.36
C ASP A 99 42.17 22.40 24.93
N ILE A 100 41.19 23.31 24.95
CA ILE A 100 39.87 23.10 25.55
C ILE A 100 38.82 22.69 24.51
N ASN A 101 38.85 23.29 23.31
CA ASN A 101 37.90 23.02 22.24
C ASN A 101 38.65 22.42 21.04
N THR A 102 38.46 21.12 20.79
CA THR A 102 39.05 20.51 19.60
C THR A 102 38.07 20.62 18.43
N TYR A 103 38.40 21.50 17.48
CA TYR A 103 37.62 21.65 16.25
C TYR A 103 38.10 20.72 15.15
N GLN A 104 37.16 20.01 14.53
CA GLN A 104 37.39 19.24 13.31
C GLN A 104 36.42 19.72 12.24
N PHE A 105 36.92 19.91 11.03
CA PHE A 105 36.15 20.41 9.90
C PHE A 105 36.07 19.34 8.82
N LYS A 106 34.87 19.14 8.28
CA LYS A 106 34.65 18.29 7.11
C LYS A 106 33.98 19.13 6.03
N THR A 107 34.66 19.28 4.90
CA THR A 107 34.13 19.99 3.74
C THR A 107 33.31 19.04 2.88
N ALA A 108 32.19 19.53 2.38
CA ALA A 108 31.30 18.85 1.45
C ALA A 108 31.19 19.67 0.18
N ASP A 109 31.39 19.02 -0.96
CA ASP A 109 31.28 19.61 -2.29
C ASP A 109 29.81 19.56 -2.75
N LEU A 110 29.18 20.71 -2.92
CA LEU A 110 27.80 20.85 -3.37
C LEU A 110 27.65 20.70 -4.87
N SER A 111 28.74 20.62 -5.63
CA SER A 111 28.72 20.27 -7.05
C SER A 111 28.31 18.80 -7.25
N LYS A 112 28.36 17.99 -6.19
CA LYS A 112 27.96 16.58 -6.19
C LYS A 112 26.67 16.40 -5.40
N ILE A 113 25.87 15.42 -5.79
CA ILE A 113 24.63 15.07 -5.07
C ILE A 113 24.90 14.15 -3.87
N GLU A 114 25.97 13.35 -3.92
CA GLU A 114 26.27 12.32 -2.94
C GLU A 114 26.86 12.90 -1.66
N ILE A 115 26.41 12.35 -0.53
CA ILE A 115 26.95 12.67 0.79
C ILE A 115 28.02 11.63 1.12
N GLY A 116 29.24 12.11 1.42
CA GLY A 116 30.34 11.24 1.82
C GLY A 116 29.99 10.43 3.08
N SER A 117 30.40 9.15 3.10
CA SER A 117 30.18 8.24 4.23
C SER A 117 30.93 8.65 5.51
N ASP A 118 31.82 9.62 5.39
CA ASP A 118 32.56 10.20 6.50
C ASP A 118 31.68 11.14 7.37
N ILE A 119 30.51 11.57 6.91
CA ILE A 119 29.63 12.46 7.66
C ILE A 119 28.68 11.65 8.56
N ASP A 120 28.66 11.97 9.85
CA ASP A 120 27.79 11.29 10.83
C ASP A 120 26.31 11.50 10.50
N LYS A 121 25.53 10.41 10.50
CA LYS A 121 24.07 10.43 10.31
C LYS A 121 23.37 11.37 11.29
N LYS A 122 23.85 11.50 12.53
CA LYS A 122 23.28 12.46 13.50
C LYS A 122 23.45 13.91 13.05
N ALA A 123 24.59 14.24 12.43
CA ALA A 123 24.81 15.57 11.86
C ALA A 123 23.86 15.81 10.68
N LEU A 124 23.66 14.82 9.81
CA LEU A 124 22.75 14.91 8.66
C LEU A 124 21.27 15.08 9.08
N GLN A 125 20.84 14.43 10.16
CA GLN A 125 19.50 14.62 10.73
C GLN A 125 19.28 16.07 11.18
N ASN A 126 20.27 16.68 11.84
CA ASN A 126 20.19 18.08 12.27
C ASN A 126 20.22 19.07 11.09
N LEU A 127 20.74 18.67 9.93
CA LEU A 127 20.84 19.48 8.71
C LEU A 127 19.68 19.26 7.72
N SER A 128 18.77 18.33 8.05
CA SER A 128 17.67 17.93 7.19
C SER A 128 16.70 19.09 6.91
N GLY A 129 16.24 19.22 5.67
CA GLY A 129 15.30 20.26 5.21
C GLY A 129 15.97 21.52 4.66
N THR A 130 17.00 22.04 5.35
CA THR A 130 17.72 23.24 4.89
C THR A 130 18.83 22.91 3.91
N PHE A 131 19.62 21.85 4.17
CA PHE A 131 20.81 21.52 3.38
C PHE A 131 20.84 20.09 2.86
N VAL A 132 19.97 19.22 3.38
CA VAL A 132 19.89 17.81 2.98
C VAL A 132 18.46 17.48 2.54
N ARG A 133 18.34 16.82 1.39
CA ARG A 133 17.11 16.17 0.90
C ARG A 133 17.15 14.70 1.34
N ALA A 134 16.09 14.22 1.95
CA ALA A 134 15.99 12.81 2.36
C ALA A 134 14.82 12.15 1.63
N TYR A 135 15.09 11.04 0.97
CA TYR A 135 14.09 10.21 0.29
C TYR A 135 14.07 8.85 0.97
N LYS A 136 12.90 8.47 1.47
CA LYS A 136 12.67 7.17 2.12
C LYS A 136 11.98 6.23 1.13
N VAL A 137 12.63 5.09 0.89
CA VAL A 137 12.08 3.96 0.15
C VAL A 137 11.81 2.86 1.18
N GLU A 138 10.54 2.49 1.34
CA GLU A 138 10.16 1.46 2.32
C GLU A 138 10.61 0.06 1.88
N SER A 139 10.62 -0.90 2.81
CA SER A 139 11.01 -2.30 2.55
C SER A 139 10.24 -3.00 1.43
N PHE A 140 9.02 -2.53 1.15
CA PHE A 140 8.14 -3.07 0.13
C PHE A 140 8.10 -2.21 -1.14
N GLU A 141 8.81 -1.07 -1.17
CA GLU A 141 8.87 -0.19 -2.31
C GLU A 141 10.18 -0.39 -3.07
N LYS A 142 10.17 -0.03 -4.36
CA LYS A 142 11.39 0.30 -5.10
C LYS A 142 11.27 1.71 -5.63
N GLY A 143 12.41 2.40 -5.71
CA GLY A 143 12.52 3.75 -6.24
C GLY A 143 13.35 3.82 -7.51
N ILE A 144 13.19 4.89 -8.28
CA ILE A 144 14.07 5.29 -9.37
C ILE A 144 14.54 6.70 -9.09
N LEU A 145 15.86 6.89 -9.05
CA LEU A 145 16.49 8.19 -8.90
C LEU A 145 16.62 8.87 -10.27
N PHE A 146 16.06 10.07 -10.34
CA PHE A 146 16.27 11.02 -11.42
C PHE A 146 17.13 12.17 -10.94
N VAL A 147 18.09 12.57 -11.78
CA VAL A 147 18.98 13.71 -11.55
C VAL A 147 18.96 14.57 -12.81
N ASP A 148 18.55 15.83 -12.68
CA ASP A 148 18.33 16.76 -13.81
C ASP A 148 17.48 16.16 -14.94
N GLY A 149 16.48 15.36 -14.57
CA GLY A 149 15.57 14.68 -15.51
C GLY A 149 16.12 13.39 -16.13
N GLU A 150 17.38 13.02 -15.89
CA GLU A 150 17.96 11.76 -16.35
C GLU A 150 17.79 10.65 -15.30
N MET A 151 17.40 9.46 -15.76
CA MET A 151 17.40 8.27 -14.91
C MET A 151 18.84 7.85 -14.59
N LYS A 152 19.19 7.80 -13.30
CA LYS A 152 20.54 7.39 -12.85
C LYS A 152 20.60 5.97 -12.32
N GLN A 153 19.71 5.63 -11.40
CA GLN A 153 19.77 4.35 -10.69
C GLN A 153 18.42 3.91 -10.12
N ILE A 154 18.30 2.60 -9.88
CA ILE A 154 17.20 2.01 -9.10
C ILE A 154 17.61 2.01 -7.62
N LEU A 155 16.68 2.40 -6.76
CA LEU A 155 16.85 2.45 -5.31
C LEU A 155 16.07 1.30 -4.67
N ASP A 156 16.76 0.49 -3.87
CA ASP A 156 16.14 -0.51 -3.00
C ASP A 156 15.66 0.15 -1.69
N ALA A 157 15.19 -0.67 -0.74
CA ALA A 157 14.73 -0.19 0.56
C ALA A 157 15.86 0.52 1.34
N GLY A 158 15.57 1.74 1.79
CA GLY A 158 16.55 2.54 2.51
C GLY A 158 16.19 4.01 2.60
N THR A 159 16.98 4.73 3.40
CA THR A 159 16.93 6.20 3.45
C THR A 159 18.11 6.75 2.68
N TYR A 160 17.81 7.40 1.57
CA TYR A 160 18.81 8.05 0.72
C TYR A 160 18.83 9.54 1.04
N MET A 161 20.03 10.06 1.30
CA MET A 161 20.25 11.46 1.63
C MET A 161 21.15 12.08 0.57
N TYR A 162 20.72 13.22 0.03
CA TYR A 162 21.46 13.97 -0.98
C TYR A 162 21.58 15.43 -0.54
N TRP A 163 22.62 16.12 -1.00
CA TRP A 163 22.75 17.56 -0.77
C TRP A 163 21.60 18.33 -1.43
N LYS A 164 21.14 19.39 -0.76
CA LYS A 164 20.19 20.34 -1.33
C LYS A 164 20.98 21.43 -2.06
N ASN A 165 21.23 21.20 -3.33
CA ASN A 165 21.93 22.10 -4.24
C ASN A 165 21.01 22.52 -5.41
N THR A 166 21.58 23.12 -6.45
CA THR A 166 20.86 23.53 -7.67
C THR A 166 20.49 22.36 -8.58
N ILE A 167 21.07 21.18 -8.37
CA ILE A 167 20.78 19.97 -9.14
C ILE A 167 19.36 19.49 -8.78
N ASP A 168 18.55 19.23 -9.79
CA ASP A 168 17.21 18.69 -9.56
C ASP A 168 17.30 17.20 -9.25
N ILE A 169 16.63 16.79 -8.17
CA ILE A 169 16.63 15.39 -7.72
C ILE A 169 15.19 14.99 -7.48
N ALA A 170 14.75 13.98 -8.21
CA ALA A 170 13.44 13.38 -8.04
C ALA A 170 13.59 11.89 -7.79
N VAL A 171 12.75 11.35 -6.91
CA VAL A 171 12.65 9.91 -6.69
C VAL A 171 11.21 9.50 -6.94
N LEU A 172 11.00 8.74 -8.02
CA LEU A 172 9.73 8.07 -8.27
C LEU A 172 9.78 6.72 -7.57
N LYS A 173 8.68 6.29 -6.95
CA LYS A 173 8.64 5.02 -6.24
C LYS A 173 7.28 4.35 -6.37
N THR A 174 7.26 3.03 -6.27
CA THR A 174 6.04 2.23 -6.31
C THR A 174 6.16 1.01 -5.38
N ASP A 175 5.02 0.52 -4.91
CA ASP A 175 4.93 -0.68 -4.06
C ASP A 175 5.06 -1.93 -4.93
N MET A 176 5.96 -2.82 -4.53
CA MET A 176 6.28 -4.07 -5.24
C MET A 176 5.47 -5.26 -4.70
N ARG A 177 4.55 -5.06 -3.77
CA ARG A 177 3.67 -6.11 -3.23
C ARG A 177 2.51 -6.40 -4.17
N LEU A 178 1.74 -7.43 -3.80
CA LEU A 178 0.47 -7.71 -4.43
C LEU A 178 -0.56 -6.67 -3.97
N ILE A 179 -1.10 -5.92 -4.92
CA ILE A 179 -2.07 -4.84 -4.70
C ILE A 179 -3.42 -5.31 -5.26
N ASN A 180 -4.49 -5.04 -4.51
CA ASN A 180 -5.86 -5.26 -4.99
C ASN A 180 -6.41 -3.94 -5.57
N MET A 181 -6.87 -3.99 -6.82
CA MET A 181 -7.57 -2.89 -7.48
C MET A 181 -9.01 -3.28 -7.75
N GLU A 182 -9.93 -2.49 -7.20
CA GLU A 182 -11.36 -2.63 -7.45
C GLU A 182 -11.79 -1.73 -8.61
N ILE A 183 -12.62 -2.28 -9.50
CA ILE A 183 -13.25 -1.58 -10.63
C ILE A 183 -14.75 -1.54 -10.35
N PRO A 184 -15.23 -0.49 -9.67
CA PRO A 184 -16.63 -0.39 -9.30
C PRO A 184 -17.50 0.09 -10.48
N GLY A 185 -18.74 -0.39 -10.50
CA GLY A 185 -19.86 0.29 -11.15
C GLY A 185 -19.79 0.38 -12.67
N GLN A 186 -19.26 -0.65 -13.35
CA GLN A 186 -19.25 -0.67 -14.81
C GLN A 186 -20.67 -0.90 -15.35
N GLU A 187 -21.28 0.15 -15.89
CA GLU A 187 -22.54 0.04 -16.63
C GLU A 187 -22.26 -0.43 -18.05
N ILE A 188 -22.71 -1.63 -18.38
CA ILE A 188 -22.44 -2.27 -19.66
C ILE A 188 -23.75 -2.85 -20.21
N LEU A 189 -23.88 -2.80 -21.52
CA LEU A 189 -24.98 -3.38 -22.27
C LEU A 189 -24.53 -4.72 -22.86
N THR A 190 -25.30 -5.77 -22.64
CA THR A 190 -25.11 -7.08 -23.29
C THR A 190 -25.54 -7.04 -24.76
N LYS A 191 -25.26 -8.12 -25.50
CA LYS A 191 -25.63 -8.28 -26.91
C LYS A 191 -27.13 -8.14 -27.17
N ASP A 192 -27.96 -8.58 -26.23
CA ASP A 192 -29.42 -8.54 -26.24
C ASP A 192 -30.00 -7.27 -25.60
N LYS A 193 -29.17 -6.26 -25.33
CA LYS A 193 -29.56 -4.95 -24.79
C LYS A 193 -30.05 -4.97 -23.34
N ALA A 194 -29.65 -5.96 -22.55
CA ALA A 194 -29.84 -5.91 -21.10
C ALA A 194 -28.79 -4.97 -20.49
N GLN A 195 -29.25 -3.94 -19.77
CA GLN A 195 -28.37 -3.05 -19.03
C GLN A 195 -28.02 -3.70 -17.70
N LEU A 196 -26.73 -3.79 -17.37
CA LEU A 196 -26.25 -4.37 -16.12
C LEU A 196 -25.09 -3.56 -15.57
N ARG A 197 -24.91 -3.60 -14.25
CA ARG A 197 -23.80 -2.97 -13.56
C ARG A 197 -22.90 -4.03 -12.94
N LEU A 198 -21.63 -4.02 -13.30
CA LEU A 198 -20.64 -4.99 -12.82
C LEU A 198 -19.64 -4.33 -11.88
N ASN A 199 -19.30 -5.05 -10.82
CA ASN A 199 -18.14 -4.75 -9.98
C ASN A 199 -17.10 -5.84 -10.19
N PHE A 200 -15.87 -5.44 -10.44
CA PHE A 200 -14.76 -6.35 -10.69
C PHE A 200 -13.60 -6.06 -9.73
N THR A 201 -12.79 -7.06 -9.47
CA THR A 201 -11.56 -6.91 -8.67
C THR A 201 -10.42 -7.59 -9.38
N LEU A 202 -9.21 -7.06 -9.23
CA LEU A 202 -7.99 -7.71 -9.69
C LEU A 202 -6.87 -7.54 -8.68
N GLN A 203 -5.97 -8.52 -8.69
CA GLN A 203 -4.74 -8.48 -7.94
C GLN A 203 -3.57 -8.43 -8.92
N TYR A 204 -2.72 -7.43 -8.76
CA TYR A 204 -1.54 -7.26 -9.60
C TYR A 204 -0.31 -6.96 -8.76
N LYS A 205 0.85 -7.16 -9.36
CA LYS A 205 2.15 -6.87 -8.76
C LYS A 205 3.06 -6.21 -9.80
N VAL A 206 3.75 -5.15 -9.42
CA VAL A 206 4.79 -4.55 -10.28
C VAL A 206 5.98 -5.51 -10.36
N THR A 207 6.41 -5.82 -11.58
CA THR A 207 7.57 -6.71 -11.85
C THR A 207 8.75 -5.92 -12.41
N ASP A 208 8.47 -4.95 -13.28
CA ASP A 208 9.47 -4.06 -13.88
C ASP A 208 9.13 -2.60 -13.55
N ILE A 209 9.91 -2.02 -12.64
CA ILE A 209 9.71 -0.64 -12.20
C ILE A 209 10.04 0.38 -13.29
N ILE A 210 10.97 0.06 -14.21
CA ILE A 210 11.37 0.98 -15.28
C ILE A 210 10.20 1.13 -16.24
N LYS A 211 9.61 0.02 -16.69
CA LYS A 211 8.42 0.04 -17.53
C LYS A 211 7.25 0.73 -16.85
N ALA A 212 7.03 0.43 -15.56
CA ALA A 212 5.90 0.97 -14.82
C ALA A 212 5.99 2.49 -14.61
N LEU A 213 7.17 3.03 -14.30
CA LEU A 213 7.31 4.45 -13.92
C LEU A 213 7.94 5.35 -14.98
N VAL A 214 8.72 4.80 -15.91
CA VAL A 214 9.50 5.58 -16.91
C VAL A 214 8.87 5.49 -18.29
N GLU A 215 8.61 4.27 -18.77
CA GLU A 215 8.01 4.08 -20.10
C GLU A 215 6.53 4.47 -20.11
N ASN A 216 5.83 4.25 -18.99
CA ASN A 216 4.40 4.50 -18.87
C ASN A 216 4.09 5.58 -17.84
N LYS A 217 3.27 6.55 -18.25
CA LYS A 217 2.71 7.53 -17.31
C LYS A 217 1.49 6.94 -16.62
N GLU A 218 1.47 6.93 -15.29
CA GLU A 218 0.33 6.48 -14.48
C GLU A 218 -0.12 5.05 -14.86
N PHE A 219 0.80 4.07 -14.81
CA PHE A 219 0.52 2.69 -15.21
C PHE A 219 -0.72 2.07 -14.52
N GLU A 220 -1.00 2.44 -13.26
CA GLU A 220 -2.19 1.99 -12.52
C GLU A 220 -3.49 2.39 -13.22
N LYS A 221 -3.56 3.64 -13.70
CA LYS A 221 -4.71 4.19 -14.41
C LYS A 221 -4.85 3.56 -15.80
N GLN A 222 -3.73 3.30 -16.47
CA GLN A 222 -3.76 2.60 -17.76
C GLN A 222 -4.26 1.17 -17.59
N LEU A 223 -3.76 0.44 -16.58
CA LEU A 223 -4.23 -0.90 -16.24
C LEU A 223 -5.73 -0.91 -15.92
N TYR A 224 -6.21 0.09 -15.19
CA TYR A 224 -7.63 0.27 -14.89
C TYR A 224 -8.47 0.40 -16.17
N ILE A 225 -8.05 1.25 -17.11
CA ILE A 225 -8.73 1.44 -18.39
C ILE A 225 -8.70 0.16 -19.25
N ILE A 226 -7.55 -0.51 -19.33
CA ILE A 226 -7.40 -1.76 -20.07
C ILE A 226 -8.39 -2.81 -19.56
N MET A 227 -8.49 -2.97 -18.23
CA MET A 227 -9.43 -3.89 -17.62
C MET A 227 -10.89 -3.52 -17.90
N GLN A 228 -11.25 -2.23 -17.83
CA GLN A 228 -12.60 -1.77 -18.18
C GLN A 228 -12.97 -2.11 -19.63
N LEU A 229 -12.04 -1.92 -20.56
CA LEU A 229 -12.26 -2.24 -21.97
C LEU A 229 -12.40 -3.75 -22.19
N ALA A 230 -11.56 -4.56 -21.56
CA ALA A 230 -11.63 -6.03 -21.66
C ALA A 230 -12.95 -6.59 -21.12
N ILE A 231 -13.40 -6.09 -19.97
CA ILE A 231 -14.72 -6.47 -19.39
C ILE A 231 -15.84 -6.08 -20.36
N ARG A 232 -15.81 -4.84 -20.87
CA ARG A 232 -16.83 -4.35 -21.81
C ARG A 232 -16.89 -5.19 -23.08
N GLU A 233 -15.74 -5.57 -23.63
CA GLU A 233 -15.65 -6.39 -24.83
C GLU A 233 -16.26 -7.78 -24.61
N TYR A 234 -15.95 -8.43 -23.49
CA TYR A 234 -16.51 -9.76 -23.19
C TYR A 234 -18.03 -9.70 -22.98
N VAL A 235 -18.49 -8.79 -22.14
CA VAL A 235 -19.93 -8.63 -21.82
C VAL A 235 -20.74 -8.25 -23.05
N GLY A 236 -20.19 -7.40 -23.92
CA GLY A 236 -20.86 -6.98 -25.16
C GLY A 236 -21.02 -8.10 -26.20
N LYS A 237 -20.24 -9.18 -26.12
CA LYS A 237 -20.32 -10.33 -27.05
C LYS A 237 -21.36 -11.37 -26.63
N LEU A 238 -21.76 -11.40 -25.37
CA LEU A 238 -22.67 -12.41 -24.80
C LEU A 238 -24.07 -11.84 -24.61
N THR A 239 -25.07 -12.72 -24.66
CA THR A 239 -26.42 -12.41 -24.18
C THR A 239 -26.46 -12.43 -22.65
N PHE A 240 -27.54 -11.89 -22.06
CA PHE A 240 -27.72 -11.89 -20.61
C PHE A 240 -27.67 -13.31 -20.00
N ASP A 241 -28.40 -14.25 -20.61
CA ASP A 241 -28.49 -15.63 -20.11
C ASP A 241 -27.15 -16.36 -20.23
N GLU A 242 -26.44 -16.22 -21.36
CA GLU A 242 -25.10 -16.77 -21.56
C GLU A 242 -24.12 -16.24 -20.52
N LEU A 243 -24.23 -14.95 -20.16
CA LEU A 243 -23.37 -14.32 -19.16
C LEU A 243 -23.66 -14.84 -17.74
N MET A 244 -24.92 -15.15 -17.41
CA MET A 244 -25.27 -15.76 -16.12
C MET A 244 -24.76 -17.20 -16.02
N GLU A 245 -24.81 -17.96 -17.11
CA GLU A 245 -24.30 -19.33 -17.15
C GLU A 245 -22.77 -19.38 -17.10
N THR A 246 -22.08 -18.48 -17.80
CA THR A 246 -20.61 -18.49 -17.96
C THR A 246 -19.86 -17.52 -17.04
N LYS A 247 -20.47 -17.11 -15.93
CA LYS A 247 -19.90 -16.13 -14.98
C LYS A 247 -18.48 -16.47 -14.50
N GLU A 248 -18.13 -17.75 -14.41
CA GLU A 248 -16.79 -18.21 -13.99
C GLU A 248 -15.74 -18.05 -15.09
N ASN A 249 -16.15 -18.16 -16.36
CA ASN A 249 -15.25 -18.06 -17.53
C ASN A 249 -14.86 -16.61 -17.85
N LEU A 250 -15.67 -15.64 -17.43
CA LEU A 250 -15.39 -14.21 -17.59
C LEU A 250 -14.00 -13.86 -17.02
N SER A 251 -13.68 -14.35 -15.83
CA SER A 251 -12.40 -14.08 -15.16
C SER A 251 -11.22 -14.61 -15.96
N VAL A 252 -11.33 -15.81 -16.54
CA VAL A 252 -10.26 -16.44 -17.33
C VAL A 252 -10.05 -15.70 -18.65
N PHE A 253 -11.13 -15.32 -19.32
CA PHE A 253 -11.04 -14.55 -20.57
C PHE A 253 -10.36 -13.20 -20.37
N VAL A 254 -10.83 -12.43 -19.38
CA VAL A 254 -10.30 -11.09 -19.08
C VAL A 254 -8.82 -11.19 -18.68
N LEU A 255 -8.45 -12.18 -17.88
CA LEU A 255 -7.05 -12.39 -17.50
C LEU A 255 -6.16 -12.63 -18.73
N ASN A 256 -6.58 -13.51 -19.65
CA ASN A 256 -5.80 -13.81 -20.85
C ASN A 256 -5.64 -12.62 -21.81
N ASP A 257 -6.69 -11.80 -21.99
CA ASP A 257 -6.61 -10.59 -22.83
C ASP A 257 -5.68 -9.52 -22.22
N VAL A 258 -5.68 -9.42 -20.89
CA VAL A 258 -4.97 -8.33 -20.19
C VAL A 258 -3.50 -8.67 -19.89
N ILE A 259 -3.11 -9.95 -19.80
CA ILE A 259 -1.71 -10.35 -19.49
C ILE A 259 -0.69 -9.66 -20.41
N ALA A 260 -0.90 -9.67 -21.73
CA ALA A 260 0.05 -9.08 -22.67
C ALA A 260 0.19 -7.56 -22.45
N LYS A 261 -0.94 -6.85 -22.35
CA LYS A 261 -0.99 -5.40 -22.13
C LYS A 261 -0.44 -5.02 -20.75
N ALA A 262 -0.70 -5.81 -19.72
CA ALA A 262 -0.17 -5.57 -18.38
C ALA A 262 1.36 -5.75 -18.32
N THR A 263 1.89 -6.72 -19.08
CA THR A 263 3.34 -6.95 -19.18
C THR A 263 4.05 -5.77 -19.85
N GLU A 264 3.42 -5.12 -20.84
CA GLU A 264 3.90 -3.88 -21.45
C GLU A 264 3.94 -2.72 -20.44
N LEU A 265 3.02 -2.71 -19.48
CA LEU A 265 3.01 -1.76 -18.35
C LEU A 265 4.01 -2.10 -17.24
N GLY A 266 4.77 -3.21 -17.33
CA GLY A 266 5.67 -3.67 -16.27
C GLY A 266 4.96 -4.33 -15.08
N VAL A 267 3.70 -4.75 -15.26
CA VAL A 267 2.84 -5.29 -14.21
C VAL A 267 2.44 -6.73 -14.54
N GLU A 268 2.45 -7.59 -13.53
CA GLU A 268 1.92 -8.94 -13.60
C GLU A 268 0.56 -9.00 -12.90
N VAL A 269 -0.50 -9.37 -13.63
CA VAL A 269 -1.82 -9.63 -13.06
C VAL A 269 -1.85 -11.08 -12.56
N LYS A 270 -2.04 -11.27 -11.25
CA LYS A 270 -2.07 -12.60 -10.61
C LYS A 270 -3.44 -13.24 -10.65
N SER A 271 -4.47 -12.46 -10.36
CA SER A 271 -5.85 -12.95 -10.35
C SER A 271 -6.79 -11.80 -10.69
N CYS A 272 -7.93 -12.13 -11.29
CA CYS A 272 -9.03 -11.20 -11.42
C CYS A 272 -10.34 -11.95 -11.27
N GLY A 273 -11.38 -11.24 -10.83
CA GLY A 273 -12.66 -11.85 -10.54
C GLY A 273 -13.81 -10.87 -10.55
N LEU A 274 -14.97 -11.40 -10.95
CA LEU A 274 -16.24 -10.72 -10.80
C LEU A 274 -16.66 -10.73 -9.33
N LYS A 275 -16.92 -9.54 -8.77
CA LYS A 275 -17.38 -9.39 -7.38
C LYS A 275 -18.89 -9.53 -7.30
N ASP A 276 -19.62 -8.76 -8.11
CA ASP A 276 -21.08 -8.81 -8.17
C ASP A 276 -21.64 -8.23 -9.48
N ILE A 277 -22.84 -8.71 -9.82
CA ILE A 277 -23.66 -8.24 -10.94
C ILE A 277 -24.92 -7.62 -10.35
N ILE A 278 -25.11 -6.34 -10.61
CA ILE A 278 -26.28 -5.58 -10.19
C ILE A 278 -27.20 -5.43 -11.40
N LEU A 279 -28.37 -6.06 -11.30
CA LEU A 279 -29.43 -5.98 -12.30
C LEU A 279 -30.36 -4.80 -11.98
N PRO A 280 -30.84 -4.06 -13.00
CA PRO A 280 -31.97 -3.13 -12.86
C PRO A 280 -33.20 -3.82 -12.28
N GLY A 281 -34.07 -3.05 -11.62
CA GLY A 281 -35.28 -3.57 -10.97
C GLY A 281 -36.19 -4.34 -11.93
N ASP A 282 -36.44 -3.76 -13.11
CA ASP A 282 -37.38 -4.29 -14.10
C ASP A 282 -36.95 -5.69 -14.61
N ILE A 283 -35.67 -5.88 -14.93
CA ILE A 283 -35.14 -7.18 -15.40
C ILE A 283 -35.21 -8.22 -14.28
N ARG A 284 -34.88 -7.84 -13.04
CA ARG A 284 -34.95 -8.74 -11.88
C ARG A 284 -36.36 -9.26 -11.64
N GLU A 285 -37.37 -8.39 -11.82
CA GLU A 285 -38.76 -8.78 -11.65
C GLU A 285 -39.21 -9.78 -12.72
N ILE A 286 -38.90 -9.49 -14.00
CA ILE A 286 -39.22 -10.40 -15.12
C ILE A 286 -38.53 -11.76 -14.93
N MET A 287 -37.25 -11.77 -14.58
CA MET A 287 -36.49 -12.99 -14.35
C MET A 287 -37.09 -13.83 -13.21
N ASN A 288 -37.50 -13.19 -12.11
CA ASN A 288 -38.18 -13.88 -11.01
C ASN A 288 -39.51 -14.49 -11.47
N GLN A 289 -40.29 -13.80 -12.30
CA GLN A 289 -41.54 -14.33 -12.85
C GLN A 289 -41.30 -15.54 -13.76
N VAL A 290 -40.31 -15.47 -14.67
CA VAL A 290 -39.93 -16.57 -15.57
C VAL A 290 -39.46 -17.78 -14.76
N LEU A 291 -38.58 -17.57 -13.79
CA LEU A 291 -38.06 -18.64 -12.93
C LEU A 291 -39.19 -19.34 -12.15
N ILE A 292 -40.13 -18.57 -11.59
CA ILE A 292 -41.30 -19.12 -10.89
C ILE A 292 -42.17 -19.93 -11.86
N ALA A 293 -42.39 -19.45 -13.08
CA ALA A 293 -43.16 -20.15 -14.10
C ALA A 293 -42.49 -21.48 -14.51
N GLU A 294 -41.18 -21.48 -14.75
CA GLU A 294 -40.41 -22.68 -15.08
C GLU A 294 -40.45 -23.72 -13.95
N LYS A 295 -40.22 -23.28 -12.70
CA LYS A 295 -40.27 -24.17 -11.54
C LYS A 295 -41.67 -24.76 -11.33
N ARG A 296 -42.73 -23.97 -11.56
CA ARG A 296 -44.12 -24.48 -11.54
C ARG A 296 -44.38 -25.48 -12.66
N ALA A 297 -43.90 -25.22 -13.88
CA ALA A 297 -44.03 -26.16 -14.99
C ALA A 297 -43.29 -27.47 -14.72
N GLN A 298 -42.07 -27.38 -14.19
CA GLN A 298 -41.26 -28.54 -13.82
C GLN A 298 -41.94 -29.35 -12.71
N ALA A 299 -42.47 -28.69 -11.67
CA ALA A 299 -43.23 -29.34 -10.61
C ALA A 299 -44.47 -30.07 -11.18
N ASN A 300 -45.25 -29.42 -12.05
CA ASN A 300 -46.42 -30.04 -12.68
C ASN A 300 -46.07 -31.28 -13.51
N ILE A 301 -44.93 -31.27 -14.23
CA ILE A 301 -44.46 -32.43 -15.00
C ILE A 301 -44.12 -33.59 -14.06
N ILE A 302 -43.43 -33.31 -12.95
CA ILE A 302 -43.07 -34.30 -11.94
C ILE A 302 -44.36 -34.88 -11.32
N THR A 303 -45.28 -34.04 -10.86
CA THR A 303 -46.55 -34.48 -10.27
C THR A 303 -47.36 -35.34 -11.24
N ARG A 304 -47.52 -34.92 -12.51
CA ARG A 304 -48.23 -35.74 -13.51
C ARG A 304 -47.54 -37.07 -13.78
N ARG A 305 -46.20 -37.09 -13.78
CA ARG A 305 -45.41 -38.32 -13.97
C ARG A 305 -45.58 -39.26 -12.78
N GLU A 306 -45.58 -38.73 -11.56
CA GLU A 306 -45.83 -39.47 -10.32
C GLU A 306 -47.27 -40.02 -10.28
N GLU A 307 -48.27 -39.20 -10.60
CA GLU A 307 -49.67 -39.61 -10.71
C GLU A 307 -49.83 -40.74 -11.73
N THR A 308 -49.26 -40.60 -12.92
CA THR A 308 -49.33 -41.65 -13.96
C THR A 308 -48.64 -42.93 -13.53
N ALA A 309 -47.47 -42.85 -12.89
CA ALA A 309 -46.76 -44.00 -12.36
C ALA A 309 -47.57 -44.70 -11.26
N SER A 310 -48.17 -43.92 -10.35
CA SER A 310 -49.06 -44.40 -9.30
C SER A 310 -50.29 -45.09 -9.87
N THR A 311 -51.01 -44.47 -10.81
CA THR A 311 -52.18 -45.05 -11.48
C THR A 311 -51.83 -46.34 -12.23
N ARG A 312 -50.70 -46.38 -12.94
CA ARG A 312 -50.22 -47.61 -13.60
C ARG A 312 -49.90 -48.71 -12.60
N SER A 313 -49.26 -48.38 -11.48
CA SER A 313 -49.00 -49.33 -10.42
C SER A 313 -50.30 -49.87 -9.82
N LEU A 314 -51.27 -49.00 -9.54
CA LEU A 314 -52.59 -49.39 -9.04
C LEU A 314 -53.34 -50.28 -10.03
N LEU A 315 -53.32 -49.96 -11.32
CA LEU A 315 -53.94 -50.78 -12.37
C LEU A 315 -53.29 -52.17 -12.45
N ASN A 316 -51.96 -52.25 -12.39
CA ASN A 316 -51.25 -53.53 -12.39
C ASN A 316 -51.59 -54.34 -11.14
N THR A 317 -51.65 -53.71 -9.97
CA THR A 317 -52.10 -54.36 -8.73
C THR A 317 -53.53 -54.86 -8.86
N ALA A 318 -54.46 -54.06 -9.41
CA ALA A 318 -55.84 -54.46 -9.61
C ALA A 318 -55.98 -55.67 -10.54
N LYS A 319 -55.25 -55.69 -11.67
CA LYS A 319 -55.20 -56.86 -12.58
C LYS A 319 -54.67 -58.11 -11.88
N LEU A 320 -53.57 -57.99 -11.14
CA LEU A 320 -53.01 -59.11 -10.37
C LEU A 320 -54.01 -59.63 -9.32
N MET A 321 -54.82 -58.76 -8.73
CA MET A 321 -55.86 -59.13 -7.77
C MET A 321 -57.07 -59.79 -8.45
N GLU A 322 -57.44 -59.37 -9.66
CA GLU A 322 -58.51 -59.99 -10.46
C GLU A 322 -58.11 -61.41 -10.91
N ASP A 323 -56.86 -61.58 -11.37
CA ASP A 323 -56.34 -62.87 -11.84
C ASP A 323 -56.06 -63.86 -10.70
N ASN A 324 -55.89 -63.40 -9.45
CA ASN A 324 -55.53 -64.23 -8.30
C ASN A 324 -56.42 -63.98 -7.07
N ALA A 325 -57.43 -64.83 -6.89
CA ALA A 325 -58.37 -64.77 -5.77
C ALA A 325 -57.71 -64.86 -4.37
N MET A 326 -56.60 -65.61 -4.24
CA MET A 326 -55.86 -65.68 -2.96
C MET A 326 -55.16 -64.36 -2.64
N LEU A 327 -54.60 -63.67 -3.65
CA LEU A 327 -53.98 -62.36 -3.47
C LEU A 327 -55.01 -61.30 -3.07
N PHE A 328 -56.21 -61.34 -3.65
CA PHE A 328 -57.32 -60.48 -3.26
C PHE A 328 -57.68 -60.68 -1.78
N LYS A 329 -57.84 -61.93 -1.34
CA LYS A 329 -58.16 -62.26 0.06
C LYS A 329 -57.07 -61.81 1.03
N LEU A 330 -55.79 -62.00 0.67
CA LEU A 330 -54.66 -61.51 1.48
C LEU A 330 -54.66 -59.99 1.61
N LYS A 331 -54.93 -59.25 0.52
CA LYS A 331 -55.07 -57.78 0.58
C LYS A 331 -56.26 -57.33 1.39
N GLU A 332 -57.40 -58.01 1.28
CA GLU A 332 -58.57 -57.75 2.13
C GLU A 332 -58.22 -57.91 3.61
N MET A 333 -57.50 -58.97 3.97
CA MET A 333 -57.03 -59.18 5.34
C MET A 333 -56.02 -58.12 5.79
N GLU A 334 -55.10 -57.65 4.92
CA GLU A 334 -54.17 -56.54 5.23
C GLU A 334 -54.93 -55.23 5.49
N TYR A 335 -56.03 -54.96 4.76
CA TYR A 335 -56.88 -53.80 5.02
C TYR A 335 -57.66 -53.95 6.34
N VAL A 336 -58.18 -55.15 6.63
CA VAL A 336 -58.84 -55.45 7.90
C VAL A 336 -57.86 -55.28 9.07
N GLU A 337 -56.61 -55.72 8.92
CA GLU A 337 -55.53 -55.51 9.90
C GLU A 337 -55.27 -54.02 10.14
N LYS A 338 -55.10 -53.21 9.08
CA LYS A 338 -54.93 -51.75 9.20
C LYS A 338 -56.13 -51.04 9.83
N ILE A 339 -57.35 -51.53 9.60
CA ILE A 339 -58.56 -51.00 10.23
C ILE A 339 -58.59 -51.39 11.70
N ALA A 340 -58.28 -52.64 12.04
CA ALA A 340 -58.18 -53.13 13.41
C ALA A 340 -57.12 -52.36 14.22
N ASP A 341 -55.96 -52.08 13.63
CA ASP A 341 -54.90 -51.25 14.25
C ASP A 341 -55.36 -49.82 14.57
N LYS A 342 -56.25 -49.24 13.75
CA LYS A 342 -56.82 -47.90 13.98
C LYS A 342 -57.99 -47.88 14.97
N ILE A 343 -58.60 -49.02 15.27
CA ILE A 343 -59.70 -49.13 16.23
C ILE A 343 -59.11 -49.53 17.58
N SER A 344 -58.69 -48.54 18.37
CA SER A 344 -58.11 -48.81 19.69
C SER A 344 -59.14 -49.23 20.75
N ASN A 345 -60.44 -48.95 20.56
CA ASN A 345 -61.52 -49.34 21.49
C ASN A 345 -62.83 -49.63 20.74
N ILE A 346 -63.40 -50.81 20.92
CA ILE A 346 -64.77 -51.15 20.48
C ILE A 346 -65.67 -51.10 21.73
N THR A 347 -66.58 -50.14 21.81
CA THR A 347 -67.53 -50.02 22.93
C THR A 347 -68.74 -50.91 22.66
N LEU A 348 -68.83 -52.07 23.34
CA LEU A 348 -70.04 -52.91 23.31
C LEU A 348 -70.99 -52.49 24.44
N SER A 349 -72.17 -51.99 24.07
CA SER A 349 -73.29 -51.74 25.00
C SER A 349 -74.42 -52.73 24.72
N GLY A 350 -74.39 -53.90 25.37
CA GLY A 350 -75.46 -54.90 25.27
C GLY A 350 -75.27 -56.09 26.21
N SER A 351 -76.27 -56.38 27.04
CA SER A 351 -76.29 -57.45 28.05
C SER A 351 -76.64 -58.83 27.45
N GLY A 352 -75.85 -59.29 26.48
CA GLY A 352 -75.98 -60.61 25.85
C GLY A 352 -74.61 -61.14 25.43
N GLN A 353 -74.46 -62.47 25.34
CA GLN A 353 -73.19 -63.19 25.16
C GLN A 353 -72.21 -62.51 24.17
N ILE A 354 -71.25 -61.79 24.74
CA ILE A 354 -70.25 -60.95 24.05
C ILE A 354 -69.44 -61.75 23.02
N VAL A 355 -69.19 -63.03 23.32
CA VAL A 355 -68.40 -63.93 22.47
C VAL A 355 -69.11 -64.26 21.15
N ASP A 356 -70.44 -64.32 21.13
CA ASP A 356 -71.20 -64.64 19.91
C ASP A 356 -71.33 -63.43 18.98
N GLN A 357 -71.41 -62.21 19.54
CA GLN A 357 -71.40 -60.98 18.74
C GLN A 357 -70.02 -60.71 18.11
N LEU A 358 -68.93 -60.98 18.84
CA LEU A 358 -67.58 -60.90 18.27
C LEU A 358 -67.39 -61.92 17.13
N LYS A 359 -67.90 -63.14 17.28
CA LYS A 359 -67.88 -64.15 16.20
C LYS A 359 -68.63 -63.68 14.94
N GLN A 360 -69.74 -62.96 15.08
CA GLN A 360 -70.51 -62.46 13.94
C GLN A 360 -69.82 -61.32 13.17
N ILE A 361 -68.91 -60.57 13.79
CA ILE A 361 -68.20 -59.46 13.14
C ILE A 361 -67.01 -59.97 12.31
N PHE A 362 -66.33 -61.03 12.75
CA PHE A 362 -65.17 -61.59 12.06
C PHE A 362 -65.50 -62.77 11.13
N VAL A 363 -66.72 -63.31 11.19
CA VAL A 363 -67.18 -64.37 10.30
C VAL A 363 -68.35 -63.86 9.47
N LYS A 364 -68.02 -63.30 8.30
CA LYS A 364 -68.91 -63.32 7.15
C LYS A 364 -68.14 -63.60 5.87
#